data_AF-A0A5A8D547-F1
#
_entry.id   AF-A0A5A8D547-F1
#
_cell.length_a   1.000
_cell.length_b   1.000
_cell.length_c   1.000
_cell.angle_alpha   90.00
_cell.angle_beta   90.00
_cell.angle_gamma   90.00
#
_symmetry.space_group_name_H-M   'P 1'
#
loop_
_entity.id
_entity.type
_entity.pdbx_description
1 polymer ?
#
loop_
_entity_poly.entity_id
_entity_poly.type
_entity_poly.pdbx_seq_one_letter_code
_entity_poly.pdbx_strand_id
1 'polypeptide(L)'
;MAQAFEPRPSLGGRSTVSHRRKEHFCFPILKNSEIVQCLNELGLDVTEDTLARCRADSLHGVYEHLLIDCLDVSKEDLHQPKFYGLDALKHAELHEDSVPAMHFVRAMDKLLVAAGVSAGFCVRDLVKPDARRTRRNLSAIINFHKFRDERLAVFEKMTVETERLMAARDEAAAERDALAAELAAERERRAAEQPELEALRSECLELGTEIASLNQQQARMRQAAAETKEAIAAAKARSVAAVASRKEAAADTAAVRARVVGDPDSVKARLAEAAAALEDEKTRLSDTDRRRRETAVKTDVVTAATRDVEKCVATMEEASEEAGRLGRAEQAVRARTAELEAAKLAQDDAEAELRTAMREAERLEGRVRDFRPSGERKRDAAQRALQGVQDELEAVRAERDAALGRAAEARKRADADAARAKAAEAERDAAVSRVERGRTELAAAARSHHSRVLRDLSSLAAGGNASASSLGESSLGKSRVASSSSGTSSAAGIATSAGAASARASLAASRRAATTPGRPSDVWGGADAGALTPARLMAGALTPGSAAAAGVPFAHMDS
;
A
#
# COMPACT_ATOMS: atom_id res chain seq x y z
N MET A 1 53.36 46.11 16.25
CA MET A 1 52.89 47.51 16.19
C MET A 1 51.71 47.63 17.13
N ALA A 2 51.89 48.40 18.19
CA ALA A 2 50.88 48.72 19.18
C ALA A 2 49.86 49.71 18.62
N GLN A 3 48.58 49.47 18.86
CA GLN A 3 47.51 50.47 18.77
C GLN A 3 46.75 50.37 20.10
N ALA A 4 47.14 51.16 21.10
CA ALA A 4 46.66 52.52 21.37
C ALA A 4 45.21 52.50 21.88
N PHE A 5 45.13 52.52 23.21
CA PHE A 5 43.94 52.59 24.05
C PHE A 5 43.54 54.06 24.19
N GLU A 6 42.36 54.45 23.70
CA GLU A 6 41.80 55.79 23.95
C GLU A 6 40.76 55.77 25.08
N PRO A 7 40.76 56.76 26.00
CA PRO A 7 39.89 56.76 27.17
C PRO A 7 38.50 57.35 26.85
N ARG A 8 37.47 56.73 27.44
CA ARG A 8 36.08 57.20 27.39
C ARG A 8 35.92 58.52 28.18
N PRO A 9 35.18 59.52 27.68
CA PRO A 9 34.78 60.66 28.49
C PRO A 9 33.53 60.33 29.33
N SER A 10 33.61 60.62 30.62
CA SER A 10 32.48 60.63 31.56
C SER A 10 31.75 61.97 31.52
N LEU A 11 30.45 61.96 31.23
CA LEU A 11 29.49 63.03 31.55
C LEU A 11 28.17 62.29 31.87
N GLY A 12 27.65 62.33 33.09
CA GLY A 12 26.99 63.51 33.66
C GLY A 12 25.47 63.36 33.46
N GLY A 13 24.75 63.08 34.55
CA GLY A 13 23.35 62.66 34.51
C GLY A 13 22.34 63.70 34.02
N ARG A 14 21.17 63.21 33.59
CA ARG A 14 19.93 64.00 33.53
C ARG A 14 18.67 63.11 33.54
N SER A 15 17.96 63.24 34.65
CA SER A 15 16.51 63.31 34.86
C SER A 15 15.55 62.55 33.93
N THR A 16 14.75 61.75 34.61
CA THR A 16 13.60 60.94 34.20
C THR A 16 12.49 61.71 33.47
N VAL A 17 12.04 61.17 32.33
CA VAL A 17 10.64 61.24 31.89
C VAL A 17 10.21 59.86 31.41
N SER A 18 9.56 59.08 32.28
CA SER A 18 9.08 57.72 32.01
C SER A 18 7.82 57.75 31.13
N HIS A 19 7.99 57.84 29.81
CA HIS A 19 6.96 57.37 28.88
C HIS A 19 7.01 55.84 28.85
N ARG A 20 6.10 55.19 29.58
CA ARG A 20 5.99 53.73 29.66
C ARG A 20 5.55 53.19 28.29
N ARG A 21 6.50 52.93 27.38
CA ARG A 21 6.24 52.17 26.14
C ARG A 21 5.59 50.85 26.55
N LYS A 22 4.38 50.59 26.08
CA LYS A 22 3.77 49.25 26.20
C LYS A 22 4.60 48.33 25.32
N GLU A 23 5.38 47.45 25.93
CA GLU A 23 6.12 46.41 25.23
C GLU A 23 5.10 45.47 24.59
N HIS A 24 5.09 45.42 23.27
CA HIS A 24 4.28 44.45 22.53
C HIS A 24 5.10 43.16 22.43
N PHE A 25 4.65 42.13 23.15
CA PHE A 25 5.22 40.78 23.06
C PHE A 25 4.51 39.99 21.96
N CYS A 26 5.20 39.04 21.33
CA CYS A 26 4.62 38.12 20.34
C CYS A 26 3.76 37.00 20.95
N PHE A 27 3.53 37.07 22.27
CA PHE A 27 2.74 36.13 23.05
C PHE A 27 1.87 36.92 24.05
N PRO A 28 0.71 36.36 24.45
CA PRO A 28 -0.15 36.99 25.46
C PRO A 28 0.52 36.94 26.85
N ILE A 29 0.36 38.01 27.63
CA ILE A 29 0.76 38.03 29.05
C ILE A 29 -0.41 37.52 29.88
N LEU A 30 -0.24 36.34 30.46
CA LEU A 30 -1.26 35.64 31.24
C LEU A 30 -1.42 36.24 32.65
N LYS A 31 -2.61 36.09 33.22
CA LYS A 31 -2.86 36.41 34.64
C LYS A 31 -2.26 35.34 35.54
N ASN A 32 -2.00 35.68 36.81
CA ASN A 32 -1.42 34.72 37.76
C ASN A 32 -2.30 33.46 37.91
N SER A 33 -3.62 33.61 37.89
CA SER A 33 -4.58 32.50 37.92
C SER A 33 -4.44 31.56 36.72
N GLU A 34 -4.26 32.10 35.52
CA GLU A 34 -4.10 31.35 34.28
C GLU A 34 -2.74 30.64 34.22
N ILE A 35 -1.68 31.30 34.72
CA ILE A 35 -0.35 30.70 34.84
C ILE A 35 -0.38 29.52 35.82
N VAL A 36 -0.99 29.71 37.00
CA VAL A 36 -1.14 28.63 37.99
C VAL A 36 -1.89 27.44 37.39
N GLN A 37 -3.00 27.71 36.70
CA GLN A 37 -3.76 26.64 36.05
C GLN A 37 -2.89 25.87 35.05
N CYS A 38 -2.18 26.57 34.16
CA CYS A 38 -1.32 25.92 33.17
C CYS A 38 -0.16 25.15 33.83
N LEU A 39 0.46 25.67 34.89
CA LEU A 39 1.55 24.97 35.58
C LEU A 39 1.03 23.71 36.31
N ASN A 40 -0.14 23.77 36.93
CA ASN A 40 -0.76 22.61 37.56
C ASN A 40 -1.15 21.53 36.52
N GLU A 41 -1.58 21.94 35.31
CA GLU A 41 -1.81 21.02 34.18
C GLU A 41 -0.52 20.28 33.77
N LEU A 42 0.65 20.90 33.98
CA LEU A 42 1.97 20.30 33.78
C LEU A 42 2.48 19.49 34.99
N GLY A 43 1.65 19.28 36.01
CA GLY A 43 2.02 18.55 37.21
C GLY A 43 2.84 19.33 38.24
N LEU A 44 2.92 20.66 38.10
CA LEU A 44 3.63 21.53 39.04
C LEU A 44 2.66 22.18 40.03
N ASP A 45 2.70 21.76 41.29
CA ASP A 45 1.85 22.30 42.36
C ASP A 45 2.26 23.74 42.75
N VAL A 46 1.69 24.74 42.06
CA VAL A 46 1.99 26.16 42.29
C VAL A 46 0.74 26.90 42.74
N THR A 47 0.86 27.74 43.77
CA THR A 47 -0.24 28.62 44.24
C THR A 47 -0.07 30.04 43.72
N GLU A 48 -1.18 30.77 43.55
CA GLU A 48 -1.14 32.18 43.09
C GLU A 48 -0.28 33.06 44.00
N ASP A 49 -0.29 32.75 45.29
CA ASP A 49 0.47 33.44 46.32
C ASP A 49 1.98 33.23 46.19
N THR A 50 2.39 32.06 45.70
CA THR A 50 3.80 31.74 45.38
C THR A 50 4.30 32.54 44.19
N LEU A 51 3.47 32.73 43.16
CA LEU A 51 3.78 33.60 42.02
C LEU A 51 3.73 35.09 42.39
N ALA A 52 2.78 35.50 43.23
CA ALA A 52 2.64 36.89 43.66
C ALA A 52 3.84 37.35 44.51
N ARG A 53 4.32 36.47 45.41
CA ARG A 53 5.48 36.74 46.26
C ARG A 53 6.82 36.33 45.64
N CYS A 54 6.79 35.63 44.51
CA CYS A 54 7.97 35.14 43.80
C CYS A 54 8.97 34.43 44.72
N ARG A 55 8.55 33.36 45.40
CA ARG A 55 9.49 32.57 46.22
C ARG A 55 10.56 31.94 45.33
N ALA A 56 11.82 32.28 45.56
CA ALA A 56 12.96 31.88 44.73
C ALA A 56 13.06 30.35 44.58
N ASP A 57 12.98 29.62 45.69
CA ASP A 57 13.12 28.14 45.70
C ASP A 57 12.00 27.46 44.89
N SER A 58 10.77 27.93 45.04
CA SER A 58 9.62 27.40 44.30
C SER A 58 9.71 27.72 42.81
N LEU A 59 10.15 28.92 42.44
CA LEU A 59 10.32 29.31 41.03
C LEU A 59 11.49 28.58 40.37
N HIS A 60 12.55 28.26 41.12
CA HIS A 60 13.65 27.45 40.62
C HIS A 60 13.14 26.07 40.18
N GLY A 61 12.38 25.38 41.03
CA GLY A 61 11.79 24.08 40.69
C GLY A 61 10.84 24.14 39.48
N VAL A 62 10.06 25.22 39.36
CA VAL A 62 9.19 25.45 38.20
C VAL A 62 10.02 25.63 36.92
N TYR A 63 11.06 26.47 36.94
CA TYR A 63 11.93 26.66 35.77
C TYR A 63 12.71 25.41 35.40
N GLU A 64 13.16 24.63 36.40
CA GLU A 64 13.86 23.37 36.20
C GLU A 64 12.97 22.36 35.47
N HIS A 65 11.73 22.18 35.93
CA HIS A 65 10.79 21.28 35.28
C HIS A 65 10.44 21.73 33.86
N LEU A 66 10.21 23.04 33.66
CA LEU A 66 9.94 23.57 32.32
C LEU A 66 11.12 23.39 31.36
N LEU A 67 12.36 23.46 31.86
CA LEU A 67 13.55 23.16 31.06
C LEU A 67 13.62 21.69 30.65
N ILE A 68 13.46 20.79 31.61
CA ILE A 68 13.48 19.34 31.39
C ILE A 68 12.44 18.97 30.34
N ASP A 69 11.21 19.44 30.54
CA ASP A 69 10.08 19.10 29.67
C ASP A 69 10.18 19.74 28.26
N CYS A 70 10.57 21.01 28.15
CA CYS A 70 10.62 21.69 26.86
C CYS A 70 11.86 21.33 26.02
N LEU A 71 12.99 21.02 26.66
CA LEU A 71 14.25 20.72 25.98
C LEU A 71 14.57 19.22 25.91
N ASP A 72 13.78 18.38 26.58
CA ASP A 72 14.00 16.93 26.68
C ASP A 72 15.42 16.61 27.22
N VAL A 73 15.80 17.29 28.30
CA VAL A 73 17.10 17.13 28.97
C VAL A 73 16.91 16.47 30.33
N SER A 74 17.81 15.57 30.71
CA SER A 74 17.75 14.96 32.04
C SER A 74 18.10 15.97 33.14
N LYS A 75 17.63 15.70 34.36
CA LYS A 75 18.01 16.51 35.53
C LYS A 75 19.52 16.43 35.77
N GLU A 76 20.12 15.27 35.54
CA GLU A 76 21.57 15.10 35.60
C GLU A 76 22.30 15.98 34.59
N ASP A 77 21.85 16.03 33.33
CA ASP A 77 22.48 16.86 32.28
C ASP A 77 22.44 18.36 32.59
N LEU A 78 21.40 18.81 33.29
CA LEU A 78 21.26 20.21 33.69
C LEU A 78 22.21 20.58 34.84
N HIS A 79 22.53 19.61 35.70
CA HIS A 79 23.38 19.82 36.89
C HIS A 79 24.83 19.37 36.68
N GLN A 80 25.12 18.56 35.66
CA GLN A 80 26.48 18.09 35.40
C GLN A 80 27.28 19.10 34.55
N PRO A 81 28.49 19.48 34.98
CA PRO A 81 29.40 20.22 34.15
C PRO A 81 29.76 19.44 32.88
N LYS A 82 29.66 20.07 31.71
CA LYS A 82 30.18 19.46 30.48
C LYS A 82 31.70 19.40 30.53
N PHE A 83 32.26 18.19 30.44
CA PHE A 83 33.69 17.89 30.60
C PHE A 83 34.63 18.70 29.71
N TYR A 84 34.16 19.16 28.54
CA TYR A 84 34.95 19.89 27.54
C TYR A 84 35.52 21.25 28.02
N GLY A 85 35.06 21.79 29.16
CA GLY A 85 35.51 23.07 29.70
C GLY A 85 36.18 23.01 31.08
N LEU A 86 36.30 21.82 31.68
CA LEU A 86 36.83 21.68 33.04
C LEU A 86 38.34 21.94 33.10
N ASP A 87 39.09 21.63 32.04
CA ASP A 87 40.53 21.89 31.94
C ASP A 87 40.90 23.38 31.98
N ALA A 88 39.94 24.26 31.67
CA ALA A 88 40.11 25.71 31.76
C ALA A 88 40.02 26.24 33.22
N LEU A 89 39.48 25.44 34.15
CA LEU A 89 39.32 25.79 35.56
C LEU A 89 40.47 25.18 36.37
N LYS A 90 41.38 26.01 36.89
CA LYS A 90 42.52 25.57 37.70
C LYS A 90 42.12 24.83 38.99
N HIS A 91 40.95 25.13 39.52
CA HIS A 91 40.37 24.52 40.72
C HIS A 91 38.89 24.21 40.47
N ALA A 92 38.59 23.15 39.72
CA ALA A 92 37.23 22.78 39.36
C ALA A 92 36.32 22.51 40.58
N GLU A 93 36.88 22.01 41.68
CA GLU A 93 36.17 21.71 42.93
C GLU A 93 35.53 22.96 43.57
N LEU A 94 36.12 24.15 43.40
CA LEU A 94 35.55 25.41 43.92
C LEU A 94 34.30 25.88 43.16
N HIS A 95 33.98 25.21 42.05
CA HIS A 95 32.93 25.62 41.13
C HIS A 95 31.80 24.60 41.00
N GLU A 96 31.73 23.64 41.94
CA GLU A 96 30.71 22.59 41.98
C GLU A 96 29.28 23.16 41.92
N ASP A 97 29.00 24.27 42.62
CA ASP A 97 27.68 24.91 42.59
C ASP A 97 27.53 25.99 41.51
N SER A 98 28.63 26.69 41.18
CA SER A 98 28.61 27.86 40.30
C SER A 98 28.44 27.48 38.83
N VAL A 99 29.06 26.37 38.39
CA VAL A 99 28.99 25.91 37.01
C VAL A 99 27.58 25.42 36.65
N PRO A 100 26.92 24.56 37.46
CA PRO A 100 25.53 24.17 37.23
C PRO A 100 24.56 25.35 37.24
N ALA A 101 24.71 26.29 38.18
CA ALA A 101 23.86 27.49 38.23
C ALA A 101 24.00 28.35 36.96
N MET A 102 25.22 28.53 36.45
CA MET A 102 25.45 29.22 35.18
C MET A 102 24.95 28.43 33.98
N HIS A 103 25.05 27.10 34.00
CA HIS A 103 24.49 26.23 32.97
C HIS A 103 22.97 26.39 32.89
N PHE A 104 22.29 26.34 34.05
CA PHE A 104 20.86 26.56 34.19
C PHE A 104 20.43 27.91 33.63
N VAL A 105 21.10 29.01 34.02
CA VAL A 105 20.78 30.36 33.53
C VAL A 105 20.92 30.44 32.00
N ARG A 106 21.95 29.80 31.43
CA ARG A 106 22.14 29.76 29.97
C ARG A 106 21.10 28.89 29.27
N ALA A 107 20.66 27.81 29.88
CA ALA A 107 19.60 26.96 29.35
C ALA A 107 18.26 27.71 29.35
N MET A 108 17.92 28.38 30.45
CA MET A 108 16.76 29.26 30.57
C MET A 108 16.78 30.41 29.57
N ASP A 109 17.93 31.05 29.38
CA ASP A 109 18.09 32.13 28.42
C ASP A 109 17.80 31.65 26.99
N LYS A 110 18.36 30.50 26.60
CA LYS A 110 18.09 29.88 25.30
C LYS A 110 16.62 29.54 25.11
N LEU A 111 15.98 28.93 26.13
CA LEU A 111 14.56 28.60 26.10
C LEU A 111 13.70 29.86 25.94
N LEU A 112 14.01 30.92 26.69
CA LEU A 112 13.27 32.19 26.61
C LEU A 112 13.47 32.91 25.28
N VAL A 113 14.68 32.86 24.72
CA VAL A 113 14.94 33.36 23.36
C VAL A 113 14.10 32.59 22.33
N ALA A 114 14.05 31.26 22.43
CA ALA A 114 13.19 30.43 21.57
C ALA A 114 11.69 30.74 21.76
N ALA A 115 11.27 31.08 22.99
CA ALA A 115 9.91 31.51 23.31
C ALA A 115 9.61 32.98 22.91
N GLY A 116 10.56 33.69 22.28
CA GLY A 116 10.37 35.05 21.78
C GLY A 116 10.71 36.18 22.76
N VAL A 117 11.43 35.88 23.85
CA VAL A 117 11.93 36.87 24.82
C VAL A 117 13.42 37.12 24.60
N SER A 118 13.75 38.27 24.02
CA SER A 118 15.15 38.68 23.76
C SER A 118 15.83 39.39 24.95
N ALA A 119 15.04 39.80 25.95
CA ALA A 119 15.56 40.39 27.18
C ALA A 119 16.07 39.27 28.10
N GLY A 120 17.30 38.83 27.85
CA GLY A 120 17.88 37.58 28.32
C GLY A 120 17.72 37.29 29.81
N PHE A 121 17.64 36.00 30.15
CA PHE A 121 17.50 35.50 31.51
C PHE A 121 18.81 35.66 32.28
N CYS A 122 18.75 36.07 33.54
CA CYS A 122 19.94 36.34 34.34
C CYS A 122 19.83 35.73 35.74
N VAL A 123 20.97 35.61 36.43
CA VAL A 123 21.03 35.06 37.81
C VAL A 123 20.07 35.77 38.77
N ARG A 124 19.80 37.07 38.57
CA ARG A 124 18.83 37.82 39.37
C ARG A 124 17.41 37.24 39.29
N ASP A 125 17.04 36.65 38.15
CA ASP A 125 15.72 36.05 37.97
C ASP A 125 15.55 34.75 38.77
N LEU A 126 16.64 34.16 39.27
CA LEU A 126 16.63 33.03 40.21
C LEU A 126 16.72 33.50 41.65
N VAL A 127 17.71 34.36 41.96
CA VAL A 127 18.03 34.74 43.35
C VAL A 127 17.07 35.79 43.91
N LYS A 128 16.60 36.72 43.07
CA LYS A 128 15.68 37.79 43.46
C LYS A 128 14.65 38.04 42.33
N PRO A 129 13.73 37.09 42.11
CA PRO A 129 12.73 37.16 41.05
C PRO A 129 11.82 38.39 41.19
N ASP A 130 11.58 39.07 40.08
CA ASP A 130 10.65 40.20 39.98
C ASP A 130 9.29 39.71 39.44
N ALA A 131 8.20 40.02 40.14
CA ALA A 131 6.88 39.51 39.79
C ALA A 131 6.43 39.85 38.35
N ARG A 132 6.78 41.03 37.84
CA ARG A 132 6.42 41.40 36.47
C ARG A 132 7.23 40.61 35.45
N ARG A 133 8.54 40.43 35.70
CA ARG A 133 9.44 39.69 34.81
C ARG A 133 9.18 38.19 34.85
N THR A 134 8.97 37.61 36.03
CA THR A 134 8.60 36.20 36.21
C THR A 134 7.33 35.88 35.46
N ARG A 135 6.27 36.70 35.62
CA ARG A 135 4.99 36.51 34.93
C ARG A 135 5.15 36.54 33.40
N ARG A 136 5.96 37.47 32.88
CA ARG A 136 6.26 37.56 31.45
C ARG A 136 7.01 36.31 30.96
N ASN A 137 8.06 35.90 31.66
CA ASN A 137 8.87 34.75 31.28
C ASN A 137 8.04 33.45 31.29
N LEU A 138 7.23 33.24 32.33
CA LEU A 138 6.33 32.09 32.41
C LEU A 138 5.26 32.12 31.31
N SER A 139 4.67 33.28 31.02
CA SER A 139 3.69 33.40 29.92
C SER A 139 4.32 33.03 28.56
N ALA A 140 5.57 33.43 28.32
CA ALA A 140 6.29 33.08 27.10
C ALA A 140 6.55 31.57 27.00
N ILE A 141 7.06 30.97 28.07
CA ILE A 141 7.39 29.54 28.11
C ILE A 141 6.13 28.68 27.99
N ILE A 142 5.04 29.04 28.69
CA ILE A 142 3.76 28.33 28.57
C ILE A 142 3.22 28.40 27.13
N ASN A 143 3.30 29.57 26.49
CA ASN A 143 2.88 29.71 25.10
C ASN A 143 3.76 28.87 24.16
N PHE A 144 5.07 28.84 24.38
CA PHE A 144 6.01 27.99 23.64
C PHE A 144 5.70 26.50 23.83
N HIS A 145 5.48 26.07 25.06
CA HIS A 145 5.14 24.69 25.41
C HIS A 145 3.83 24.25 24.73
N LYS A 146 2.75 25.04 24.83
CA LYS A 146 1.48 24.74 24.13
C LYS A 146 1.67 24.64 22.61
N PHE A 147 2.45 25.54 22.01
CA PHE A 147 2.76 25.47 20.58
C PHE A 147 3.57 24.21 20.21
N ARG A 148 4.56 23.85 21.05
CA ARG A 148 5.34 22.62 20.88
C ARG A 148 4.44 21.40 20.93
N ASP A 149 3.55 21.29 21.91
CA ASP A 149 2.64 20.14 22.04
C ASP A 149 1.71 19.98 20.83
N GLU A 150 1.15 21.09 20.34
CA GLU A 150 0.33 21.09 19.12
C GLU A 150 1.12 20.64 17.87
N ARG A 151 2.44 20.85 17.84
CA ARG A 151 3.31 20.37 16.76
C ARG A 151 3.80 18.96 17.00
N LEU A 152 4.07 18.57 18.25
CA LEU A 152 4.55 17.25 18.63
C LEU A 152 3.55 16.17 18.20
N ALA A 153 2.25 16.39 18.38
CA ALA A 153 1.20 15.48 17.89
C ALA A 153 1.23 15.25 16.35
N VAL A 154 1.77 16.20 15.58
CA VAL A 154 1.97 16.04 14.13
C VAL A 154 3.24 15.25 13.85
N PHE A 155 4.33 15.56 14.57
CA PHE A 155 5.59 14.83 14.46
C PHE A 155 5.49 13.38 14.91
N GLU A 156 4.70 13.07 15.94
CA GLU A 156 4.43 11.70 16.39
C GLU A 156 3.83 10.86 15.26
N LYS A 157 2.85 11.40 14.52
CA LYS A 157 2.27 10.72 13.35
C LYS A 157 3.31 10.46 12.27
N MET A 158 4.19 11.43 12.01
CA MET A 158 5.28 11.26 11.04
C MET A 158 6.31 10.24 11.52
N THR A 159 6.60 10.23 12.82
CA THR A 159 7.56 9.29 13.43
C THR A 159 7.02 7.87 13.33
N VAL A 160 5.76 7.64 13.70
CA VAL A 160 5.09 6.33 13.56
C VAL A 160 5.08 5.86 12.10
N GLU A 161 4.77 6.73 11.14
CA GLU A 161 4.80 6.33 9.72
C GLU A 161 6.24 6.06 9.24
N THR A 162 7.22 6.83 9.72
CA THR A 162 8.63 6.61 9.39
C THR A 162 9.11 5.26 9.95
N GLU A 163 8.79 4.94 11.20
CA GLU A 163 9.06 3.64 11.81
C GLU A 163 8.39 2.49 11.04
N ARG A 164 7.13 2.68 10.64
CA ARG A 164 6.40 1.71 9.81
C ARG A 164 7.07 1.48 8.46
N LEU A 165 7.50 2.55 7.80
CA LEU A 165 8.20 2.48 6.51
C LEU A 165 9.59 1.85 6.65
N MET A 166 10.32 2.15 7.73
CA MET A 166 11.61 1.51 8.02
C MET A 166 11.44 0.01 8.25
N ALA A 167 10.47 -0.40 9.07
CA ALA A 167 10.17 -1.81 9.30
C ALA A 167 9.79 -2.55 7.99
N ALA A 168 8.92 -1.96 7.18
CA ALA A 168 8.53 -2.54 5.88
C ALA A 168 9.72 -2.64 4.90
N ARG A 169 10.62 -1.66 4.92
CA ARG A 169 11.85 -1.66 4.11
C ARG A 169 12.81 -2.75 4.55
N ASP A 170 12.97 -2.96 5.85
CA ASP A 170 13.85 -4.00 6.38
C ASP A 170 13.28 -5.41 6.13
N GLU A 171 11.96 -5.59 6.24
CA GLU A 171 11.28 -6.84 5.87
C GLU A 171 11.45 -7.17 4.38
N ALA A 172 11.21 -6.19 3.49
CA ALA A 172 11.41 -6.37 2.06
C ALA A 172 12.88 -6.63 1.69
N ALA A 173 13.83 -6.03 2.41
CA ALA A 173 15.25 -6.30 2.21
C ALA A 173 15.61 -7.74 2.61
N ALA A 174 15.07 -8.24 3.73
CA ALA A 174 15.27 -9.63 4.16
C ALA A 174 14.69 -10.63 3.16
N GLU A 175 13.49 -10.37 2.64
CA GLU A 175 12.86 -11.23 1.60
C GLU A 175 13.68 -11.23 0.31
N ARG A 176 14.15 -10.06 -0.15
CA ARG A 176 15.03 -9.96 -1.32
C ARG A 176 16.29 -10.78 -1.14
N ASP A 177 16.92 -10.71 0.03
CA ASP A 177 18.18 -11.41 0.29
C ASP A 177 17.96 -12.93 0.36
N ALA A 178 16.83 -13.38 0.92
CA ALA A 178 16.44 -14.79 0.90
C ALA A 178 16.21 -15.32 -0.53
N LEU A 179 15.44 -14.58 -1.34
CA LEU A 179 15.18 -14.94 -2.75
C LEU A 179 16.46 -14.92 -3.59
N ALA A 180 17.37 -13.96 -3.33
CA ALA A 180 18.66 -13.91 -4.01
C ALA A 180 19.53 -15.14 -3.68
N ALA A 181 19.51 -15.60 -2.43
CA ALA A 181 20.19 -16.82 -2.03
C ALA A 181 19.59 -18.08 -2.67
N GLU A 182 18.26 -18.20 -2.71
CA GLU A 182 17.57 -19.31 -3.37
C GLU A 182 17.88 -19.34 -4.88
N LEU A 183 17.82 -18.18 -5.55
CA LEU A 183 18.16 -18.06 -6.96
C LEU A 183 19.62 -18.43 -7.25
N ALA A 184 20.54 -18.08 -6.35
CA ALA A 184 21.94 -18.46 -6.47
C ALA A 184 22.13 -19.97 -6.35
N ALA A 185 21.50 -20.61 -5.36
CA ALA A 185 21.54 -22.06 -5.17
C ALA A 185 20.93 -22.81 -6.38
N GLU A 186 19.83 -22.32 -6.92
CA GLU A 186 19.18 -22.91 -8.10
C GLU A 186 20.06 -22.80 -9.36
N ARG A 187 20.75 -21.66 -9.52
CA ARG A 187 21.72 -21.47 -10.61
C ARG A 187 22.92 -22.40 -10.49
N GLU A 188 23.43 -22.59 -9.28
CA GLU A 188 24.51 -23.52 -9.01
C GLU A 188 24.10 -24.96 -9.30
N ARG A 189 22.90 -25.38 -8.84
CA ARG A 189 22.36 -26.70 -9.16
C ARG A 189 22.23 -26.92 -10.67
N ARG A 190 21.65 -25.95 -11.38
CA ARG A 190 21.55 -26.05 -12.85
C ARG A 190 22.91 -26.08 -13.53
N ALA A 191 23.89 -25.31 -13.05
CA ALA A 191 25.25 -25.36 -13.60
C ALA A 191 25.93 -26.71 -13.37
N ALA A 192 25.66 -27.37 -12.23
CA ALA A 192 26.16 -28.71 -11.92
C ALA A 192 25.48 -29.81 -12.75
N GLU A 193 24.18 -29.68 -13.05
CA GLU A 193 23.40 -30.63 -13.87
C GLU A 193 23.64 -30.47 -15.38
N GLN A 194 24.00 -29.26 -15.82
CA GLN A 194 24.24 -28.92 -17.22
C GLN A 194 25.20 -29.89 -17.97
N PRO A 195 26.38 -30.26 -17.44
CA PRO A 195 27.29 -31.16 -18.15
C PRO A 195 26.71 -32.57 -18.32
N GLU A 196 25.95 -33.07 -17.34
CA GLU A 196 25.31 -34.38 -17.44
C GLU A 196 24.22 -34.37 -18.51
N LEU A 197 23.41 -33.31 -18.56
CA LEU A 197 22.41 -33.12 -19.62
C LEU A 197 23.05 -33.01 -21.01
N GLU A 198 24.19 -32.33 -21.13
CA GLU A 198 24.93 -32.22 -22.40
C GLU A 198 25.52 -33.55 -22.83
N ALA A 199 26.10 -34.33 -21.89
CA ALA A 199 26.59 -35.67 -22.16
C ALA A 199 25.47 -36.60 -22.62
N LEU A 200 24.33 -36.62 -21.93
CA LEU A 200 23.17 -37.44 -22.28
C LEU A 200 22.59 -37.03 -23.65
N ARG A 201 22.59 -35.74 -23.98
CA ARG A 201 22.18 -35.26 -25.31
C ARG A 201 23.13 -35.74 -26.41
N SER A 202 24.45 -35.71 -26.17
CA SER A 202 25.43 -36.26 -27.10
C SER A 202 25.19 -37.75 -27.33
N GLU A 203 25.01 -38.51 -26.25
CA GLU A 203 24.74 -39.95 -26.32
C GLU A 203 23.46 -40.26 -27.09
N CYS A 204 22.38 -39.50 -26.85
CA CYS A 204 21.13 -39.66 -27.60
C CYS A 204 21.31 -39.38 -29.10
N LEU A 205 22.13 -38.39 -29.46
CA LEU A 205 22.44 -38.09 -30.86
C LEU A 205 23.26 -39.21 -31.49
N GLU A 206 24.29 -39.70 -30.80
CA GLU A 206 25.13 -40.82 -31.25
C GLU A 206 24.29 -42.08 -31.47
N LEU A 207 23.48 -42.48 -30.49
CA LEU A 207 22.56 -43.61 -30.61
C LEU A 207 21.57 -43.42 -31.76
N GLY A 208 21.06 -42.20 -31.96
CA GLY A 208 20.20 -41.87 -33.10
C GLY A 208 20.90 -42.11 -34.44
N THR A 209 22.16 -41.70 -34.57
CA THR A 209 22.96 -41.95 -35.79
C THR A 209 23.26 -43.43 -35.98
N GLU A 210 23.53 -44.17 -34.90
CA GLU A 210 23.79 -45.61 -34.96
C GLU A 210 22.54 -46.37 -35.40
N ILE A 211 21.37 -46.04 -34.84
CA ILE A 211 20.08 -46.63 -35.25
C ILE A 211 19.82 -46.37 -36.75
N ALA A 212 20.08 -45.15 -37.23
CA ALA A 212 19.93 -44.83 -38.65
C ALA A 212 20.86 -45.68 -39.54
N SER A 213 22.13 -45.83 -39.15
CA SER A 213 23.11 -46.69 -39.83
C SER A 213 22.67 -48.15 -39.84
N LEU A 214 22.29 -48.70 -38.69
CA LEU A 214 21.83 -50.08 -38.55
C LEU A 214 20.57 -50.35 -39.37
N ASN A 215 19.62 -49.41 -39.42
CA ASN A 215 18.44 -49.52 -40.27
C ASN A 215 18.81 -49.55 -41.76
N GLN A 216 19.79 -48.74 -42.18
CA GLN A 216 20.30 -48.77 -43.56
C GLN A 216 20.96 -50.12 -43.88
N GLN A 217 21.77 -50.65 -42.96
CA GLN A 217 22.39 -51.98 -43.10
C GLN A 217 21.33 -53.09 -43.16
N GLN A 218 20.32 -53.02 -42.30
CA GLN A 218 19.20 -53.97 -42.30
C GLN A 218 18.43 -53.94 -43.63
N ALA A 219 18.19 -52.76 -44.19
CA ALA A 219 17.54 -52.61 -45.49
C ALA A 219 18.38 -53.26 -46.61
N ARG A 220 19.69 -53.01 -46.64
CA ARG A 220 20.62 -53.64 -47.60
C ARG A 220 20.64 -55.16 -47.46
N MET A 221 20.70 -55.68 -46.24
CA MET A 221 20.68 -57.13 -45.98
C MET A 221 19.36 -57.77 -46.41
N ARG A 222 18.21 -57.10 -46.18
CA ARG A 222 16.90 -57.58 -46.66
C ARG A 222 16.85 -57.63 -48.18
N GLN A 223 17.39 -56.62 -48.86
CA GLN A 223 17.48 -56.62 -50.33
C GLN A 223 18.35 -57.78 -50.83
N ALA A 224 19.55 -57.96 -50.28
CA ALA A 224 20.44 -59.07 -50.64
C ALA A 224 19.80 -60.45 -50.35
N ALA A 225 19.06 -60.58 -49.26
CA ALA A 225 18.31 -61.79 -48.94
C ALA A 225 17.19 -62.07 -49.95
N ALA A 226 16.51 -61.03 -50.45
CA ALA A 226 15.50 -61.17 -51.50
C ALA A 226 16.14 -61.61 -52.83
N GLU A 227 17.23 -60.95 -53.24
CA GLU A 227 17.99 -61.27 -54.45
C GLU A 227 18.53 -62.72 -54.43
N THR A 228 19.10 -63.15 -53.30
CA THR A 228 19.56 -64.54 -53.14
C THR A 228 18.42 -65.54 -53.18
N LYS A 229 17.26 -65.24 -52.57
CA LYS A 229 16.07 -66.09 -52.64
C LYS A 229 15.56 -66.23 -54.07
N GLU A 230 15.55 -65.15 -54.84
CA GLU A 230 15.19 -65.14 -56.25
C GLU A 230 16.20 -65.95 -57.09
N ALA A 231 17.50 -65.76 -56.85
CA ALA A 231 18.54 -66.54 -57.51
C ALA A 231 18.43 -68.05 -57.22
N ILE A 232 18.11 -68.43 -55.98
CA ILE A 232 17.85 -69.83 -55.59
C ILE A 232 16.62 -70.36 -56.32
N ALA A 233 15.53 -69.59 -56.39
CA ALA A 233 14.32 -70.00 -57.11
C ALA A 233 14.60 -70.20 -58.61
N ALA A 234 15.33 -69.27 -59.24
CA ALA A 234 15.74 -69.37 -60.64
C ALA A 234 16.70 -70.55 -60.89
N ALA A 235 17.64 -70.82 -59.98
CA ALA A 235 18.53 -71.97 -60.07
C ALA A 235 17.76 -73.29 -59.93
N LYS A 236 16.80 -73.38 -58.99
CA LYS A 236 15.92 -74.54 -58.85
C LYS A 236 15.08 -74.75 -60.12
N ALA A 237 14.48 -73.70 -60.67
CA ALA A 237 13.71 -73.79 -61.92
C ALA A 237 14.57 -74.29 -63.08
N ARG A 238 15.79 -73.74 -63.25
CA ARG A 238 16.76 -74.22 -64.25
C ARG A 238 17.15 -75.67 -64.03
N SER A 239 17.38 -76.10 -62.79
CA SER A 239 17.69 -77.49 -62.48
C SER A 239 16.53 -78.43 -62.83
N VAL A 240 15.28 -78.05 -62.51
CA VAL A 240 14.10 -78.86 -62.85
C VAL A 240 13.95 -78.96 -64.37
N ALA A 241 14.09 -77.84 -65.10
CA ALA A 241 14.05 -77.81 -66.56
C ALA A 241 15.17 -78.68 -67.18
N ALA A 242 16.40 -78.61 -66.67
CA ALA A 242 17.51 -79.42 -67.12
C ALA A 242 17.28 -80.92 -66.86
N VAL A 243 16.71 -81.29 -65.71
CA VAL A 243 16.33 -82.68 -65.41
C VAL A 243 15.24 -83.18 -66.34
N ALA A 244 14.24 -82.36 -66.64
CA ALA A 244 13.18 -82.69 -67.59
C ALA A 244 13.74 -82.92 -69.01
N SER A 245 14.53 -81.98 -69.51
CA SER A 245 15.20 -82.10 -70.81
C SER A 245 16.13 -83.31 -70.87
N ARG A 246 16.86 -83.62 -69.79
CA ARG A 246 17.69 -84.84 -69.72
C ARG A 246 16.86 -86.11 -69.78
N LYS A 247 15.68 -86.14 -69.13
CA LYS A 247 14.76 -87.29 -69.20
C LYS A 247 14.19 -87.46 -70.61
N GLU A 248 13.83 -86.36 -71.26
CA GLU A 248 13.36 -86.35 -72.65
C GLU A 248 14.45 -86.86 -73.60
N ALA A 249 15.67 -86.31 -73.53
CA ALA A 249 16.80 -86.81 -74.32
C ALA A 249 17.17 -88.27 -74.02
N ALA A 250 17.01 -88.73 -72.77
CA ALA A 250 17.19 -90.14 -72.39
C ALA A 250 16.09 -91.04 -72.99
N ALA A 251 14.84 -90.57 -73.03
CA ALA A 251 13.74 -91.27 -73.68
C ALA A 251 13.94 -91.32 -75.20
N ASP A 252 14.39 -90.23 -75.83
CA ASP A 252 14.69 -90.18 -77.25
C ASP A 252 15.87 -91.10 -77.61
N THR A 253 16.94 -91.10 -76.83
CA THR A 253 18.06 -92.03 -77.04
C THR A 253 17.67 -93.49 -76.81
N ALA A 254 16.78 -93.78 -75.84
CA ALA A 254 16.22 -95.12 -75.67
C ALA A 254 15.31 -95.53 -76.85
N ALA A 255 14.48 -94.61 -77.35
CA ALA A 255 13.63 -94.83 -78.52
C ALA A 255 14.45 -95.05 -79.80
N VAL A 256 15.53 -94.28 -79.99
CA VAL A 256 16.47 -94.46 -81.10
C VAL A 256 17.23 -95.79 -80.95
N ARG A 257 17.71 -96.15 -79.75
CA ARG A 257 18.34 -97.46 -79.50
C ARG A 257 17.38 -98.63 -79.72
N ALA A 258 16.09 -98.48 -79.39
CA ALA A 258 15.07 -99.49 -79.67
C ALA A 258 14.73 -99.59 -81.17
N ARG A 259 14.96 -98.54 -81.96
CA ARG A 259 14.82 -98.52 -83.42
C ARG A 259 16.08 -98.99 -84.16
N VAL A 260 17.21 -99.17 -83.48
CA VAL A 260 18.39 -99.83 -84.05
C VAL A 260 18.20 -101.34 -83.92
N VAL A 261 17.72 -101.94 -85.01
CA VAL A 261 17.51 -103.38 -85.14
C VAL A 261 18.83 -104.06 -85.50
N GLY A 262 19.24 -105.06 -84.70
CA GLY A 262 20.36 -105.96 -84.98
C GLY A 262 20.01 -107.19 -85.84
N ASP A 263 18.72 -107.43 -86.12
CA ASP A 263 18.29 -108.55 -86.96
C ASP A 263 16.92 -108.28 -87.66
N PRO A 264 16.90 -108.06 -88.99
CA PRO A 264 15.72 -107.74 -89.77
C PRO A 264 14.61 -108.82 -89.78
N ASP A 265 14.92 -110.07 -89.44
CA ASP A 265 13.95 -111.17 -89.51
C ASP A 265 13.10 -111.30 -88.24
N SER A 266 13.59 -110.81 -87.10
CA SER A 266 12.82 -110.60 -85.86
C SER A 266 11.67 -109.59 -86.04
N VAL A 267 11.88 -108.57 -86.88
CA VAL A 267 10.90 -107.51 -87.13
C VAL A 267 9.70 -108.03 -87.92
N LYS A 268 9.91 -109.01 -88.81
CA LYS A 268 8.82 -109.63 -89.58
C LYS A 268 7.97 -110.57 -88.71
N ALA A 269 8.59 -111.28 -87.77
CA ALA A 269 7.88 -112.11 -86.79
C ALA A 269 7.07 -111.26 -85.78
N ARG A 270 7.67 -110.16 -85.29
CA ARG A 270 7.00 -109.20 -84.41
C ARG A 270 5.88 -108.43 -85.10
N LEU A 271 5.95 -108.21 -86.41
CA LEU A 271 4.84 -107.61 -87.16
C LEU A 271 3.61 -108.53 -87.22
N ALA A 272 3.83 -109.85 -87.31
CA ALA A 272 2.75 -110.83 -87.31
C ALA A 272 2.14 -111.02 -85.92
N GLU A 273 2.96 -111.02 -84.87
CA GLU A 273 2.51 -111.07 -83.47
C GLU A 273 1.84 -109.76 -83.03
N ALA A 274 2.38 -108.61 -83.46
CA ALA A 274 1.77 -107.30 -83.23
C ALA A 274 0.44 -107.13 -83.96
N ALA A 275 0.21 -107.79 -85.10
CA ALA A 275 -1.10 -107.75 -85.77
C ALA A 275 -2.19 -108.48 -84.96
N ALA A 276 -1.83 -109.53 -84.22
CA ALA A 276 -2.74 -110.25 -83.33
C ALA A 276 -2.91 -109.53 -81.98
N ALA A 277 -1.81 -109.01 -81.40
CA ALA A 277 -1.85 -108.20 -80.19
C ALA A 277 -2.60 -106.88 -80.42
N LEU A 278 -2.56 -106.29 -81.62
CA LEU A 278 -3.25 -105.04 -81.95
C LEU A 278 -4.78 -105.14 -81.78
N GLU A 279 -5.39 -106.29 -82.03
CA GLU A 279 -6.85 -106.46 -81.82
C GLU A 279 -7.21 -106.66 -80.33
N ASP A 280 -6.36 -107.34 -79.56
CA ASP A 280 -6.52 -107.49 -78.11
C ASP A 280 -6.22 -106.17 -77.37
N GLU A 281 -5.22 -105.40 -77.84
CA GLU A 281 -4.89 -104.07 -77.35
C GLU A 281 -6.00 -103.07 -77.70
N LYS A 282 -6.64 -103.15 -78.88
CA LYS A 282 -7.76 -102.26 -79.26
C LYS A 282 -8.95 -102.39 -78.30
N THR A 283 -9.30 -103.60 -77.89
CA THR A 283 -10.38 -103.82 -76.91
C THR A 283 -9.99 -103.31 -75.52
N ARG A 284 -8.77 -103.62 -75.05
CA ARG A 284 -8.24 -103.07 -73.78
C ARG A 284 -8.10 -101.55 -73.79
N LEU A 285 -7.68 -100.96 -74.91
CA LEU A 285 -7.55 -99.52 -75.13
C LEU A 285 -8.92 -98.84 -75.07
N SER A 286 -9.96 -99.43 -75.65
CA SER A 286 -11.33 -98.90 -75.54
C SER A 286 -11.86 -98.90 -74.09
N ASP A 287 -11.54 -99.93 -73.31
CA ASP A 287 -11.92 -100.01 -71.90
C ASP A 287 -11.08 -99.08 -71.01
N THR A 288 -9.77 -98.94 -71.29
CA THR A 288 -8.91 -97.99 -70.56
C THR A 288 -9.17 -96.55 -70.96
N ASP A 289 -9.51 -96.25 -72.22
CA ASP A 289 -9.93 -94.91 -72.63
C ASP A 289 -11.30 -94.55 -72.03
N ARG A 290 -12.22 -95.52 -71.91
CA ARG A 290 -13.47 -95.32 -71.18
C ARG A 290 -13.19 -95.00 -69.69
N ARG A 291 -12.36 -95.80 -69.01
CA ARG A 291 -11.96 -95.55 -67.62
C ARG A 291 -11.17 -94.24 -67.46
N ARG A 292 -10.31 -93.89 -68.42
CA ARG A 292 -9.54 -92.63 -68.43
C ARG A 292 -10.46 -91.44 -68.58
N ARG A 293 -11.46 -91.51 -69.46
CA ARG A 293 -12.49 -90.45 -69.60
C ARG A 293 -13.34 -90.34 -68.34
N GLU A 294 -13.77 -91.45 -67.75
CA GLU A 294 -14.50 -91.46 -66.47
C GLU A 294 -13.64 -90.85 -65.32
N THR A 295 -12.34 -91.12 -65.28
CA THR A 295 -11.43 -90.59 -64.25
C THR A 295 -11.03 -89.15 -64.53
N ALA A 296 -10.91 -88.74 -65.78
CA ALA A 296 -10.67 -87.35 -66.19
C ALA A 296 -11.86 -86.48 -65.79
N VAL A 297 -13.10 -86.92 -66.06
CA VAL A 297 -14.31 -86.22 -65.59
C VAL A 297 -14.32 -86.11 -64.06
N LYS A 298 -13.95 -87.16 -63.32
CA LYS A 298 -13.82 -87.09 -61.85
C LYS A 298 -12.73 -86.12 -61.40
N THR A 299 -11.61 -86.05 -62.13
CA THR A 299 -10.49 -85.13 -61.83
C THR A 299 -10.89 -83.68 -62.12
N ASP A 300 -11.63 -83.42 -63.19
CA ASP A 300 -12.16 -82.09 -63.52
C ASP A 300 -13.16 -81.64 -62.45
N VAL A 301 -14.01 -82.55 -61.95
CA VAL A 301 -14.91 -82.26 -60.82
C VAL A 301 -14.13 -81.97 -59.53
N VAL A 302 -13.10 -82.76 -59.21
CA VAL A 302 -12.28 -82.53 -58.00
C VAL A 302 -11.46 -81.24 -58.12
N THR A 303 -10.91 -80.91 -59.28
CA THR A 303 -10.15 -79.66 -59.48
C THR A 303 -11.06 -78.44 -59.49
N ALA A 304 -12.28 -78.54 -60.01
CA ALA A 304 -13.30 -77.50 -59.85
C ALA A 304 -13.66 -77.31 -58.38
N ALA A 305 -13.94 -78.40 -57.65
CA ALA A 305 -14.23 -78.35 -56.21
C ALA A 305 -13.06 -77.80 -55.39
N THR A 306 -11.81 -78.13 -55.74
CA THR A 306 -10.61 -77.60 -55.07
C THR A 306 -10.47 -76.10 -55.28
N ARG A 307 -10.68 -75.61 -56.52
CA ARG A 307 -10.68 -74.16 -56.80
C ARG A 307 -11.80 -73.43 -56.07
N ASP A 308 -12.97 -74.05 -55.93
CA ASP A 308 -14.07 -73.46 -55.19
C ASP A 308 -13.81 -73.44 -53.67
N VAL A 309 -13.14 -74.47 -53.13
CA VAL A 309 -12.64 -74.47 -51.75
C VAL A 309 -11.57 -73.40 -51.53
N GLU A 310 -10.62 -73.23 -52.46
CA GLU A 310 -9.61 -72.16 -52.38
C GLU A 310 -10.25 -70.76 -52.38
N LYS A 311 -11.28 -70.54 -53.21
CA LYS A 311 -12.07 -69.29 -53.19
C LYS A 311 -12.84 -69.11 -51.88
N CYS A 312 -13.40 -70.19 -51.32
CA CYS A 312 -14.05 -70.14 -50.02
C CYS A 312 -13.06 -69.82 -48.90
N VAL A 313 -11.84 -70.37 -48.94
CA VAL A 313 -10.79 -70.04 -47.97
C VAL A 313 -10.38 -68.58 -48.07
N ALA A 314 -10.15 -68.07 -49.29
CA ALA A 314 -9.82 -66.65 -49.50
C ALA A 314 -10.93 -65.72 -48.97
N THR A 315 -12.20 -66.02 -49.25
CA THR A 315 -13.32 -65.23 -48.72
C THR A 315 -13.49 -65.37 -47.20
N MET A 316 -13.13 -66.50 -46.60
CA MET A 316 -13.08 -66.68 -45.15
C MET A 316 -11.94 -65.90 -44.48
N GLU A 317 -10.76 -65.82 -45.11
CA GLU A 317 -9.64 -65.01 -44.63
C GLU A 317 -9.96 -63.51 -44.69
N GLU A 318 -10.54 -63.05 -45.80
CA GLU A 318 -11.04 -61.67 -45.93
C GLU A 318 -12.11 -61.35 -44.88
N ALA A 319 -13.06 -62.26 -44.64
CA ALA A 319 -14.07 -62.11 -43.59
C ALA A 319 -13.47 -62.11 -42.18
N SER A 320 -12.41 -62.89 -41.94
CA SER A 320 -11.70 -62.94 -40.65
C SER A 320 -10.93 -61.64 -40.39
N GLU A 321 -10.27 -61.08 -41.40
CA GLU A 321 -9.61 -59.78 -41.29
C GLU A 321 -10.60 -58.65 -41.05
N GLU A 322 -11.73 -58.66 -41.78
CA GLU A 322 -12.80 -57.67 -41.61
C GLU A 322 -13.44 -57.76 -40.22
N ALA A 323 -13.66 -58.98 -39.70
CA ALA A 323 -14.09 -59.20 -38.32
C ALA A 323 -13.07 -58.66 -37.29
N GLY A 324 -11.77 -58.82 -37.57
CA GLY A 324 -10.70 -58.23 -36.75
C GLY A 324 -10.64 -56.70 -36.81
N ARG A 325 -10.94 -56.09 -37.96
CA ARG A 325 -11.10 -54.63 -38.11
C ARG A 325 -12.33 -54.15 -37.32
N LEU A 326 -13.45 -54.86 -37.42
CA LEU A 326 -14.69 -54.55 -36.69
C LEU A 326 -14.46 -54.61 -35.17
N GLY A 327 -13.79 -55.65 -34.65
CA GLY A 327 -13.50 -55.77 -33.22
C GLY A 327 -12.61 -54.66 -32.67
N ARG A 328 -11.62 -54.18 -33.45
CA ARG A 328 -10.81 -53.01 -33.08
C ARG A 328 -11.62 -51.71 -33.11
N ALA A 329 -12.49 -51.55 -34.10
CA ALA A 329 -13.39 -50.41 -34.18
C ALA A 329 -14.38 -50.39 -33.01
N GLU A 330 -14.95 -51.54 -32.63
CA GLU A 330 -15.82 -51.67 -31.46
C GLU A 330 -15.10 -51.35 -30.15
N GLN A 331 -13.86 -51.81 -29.97
CA GLN A 331 -13.05 -51.43 -28.80
C GLN A 331 -12.76 -49.92 -28.77
N ALA A 332 -12.44 -49.32 -29.92
CA ALA A 332 -12.23 -47.87 -30.02
C ALA A 332 -13.51 -47.09 -29.73
N VAL A 333 -14.67 -47.55 -30.22
CA VAL A 333 -15.98 -46.96 -29.91
C VAL A 333 -16.27 -47.07 -28.41
N ARG A 334 -16.05 -48.24 -27.80
CA ARG A 334 -16.24 -48.43 -26.34
C ARG A 334 -15.35 -47.52 -25.51
N ALA A 335 -14.07 -47.38 -25.88
CA ALA A 335 -13.14 -46.48 -25.22
C ALA A 335 -13.60 -45.01 -25.35
N ARG A 336 -13.98 -44.58 -26.56
CA ARG A 336 -14.51 -43.22 -26.79
C ARG A 336 -15.82 -42.96 -26.08
N THR A 337 -16.72 -43.94 -25.97
CA THR A 337 -17.95 -43.78 -25.19
C THR A 337 -17.66 -43.66 -23.70
N ALA A 338 -16.68 -44.40 -23.17
CA ALA A 338 -16.27 -44.28 -21.77
C ALA A 338 -15.63 -42.91 -21.47
N GLU A 339 -14.77 -42.41 -22.37
CA GLU A 339 -14.21 -41.06 -22.30
C GLU A 339 -15.31 -39.98 -22.33
N LEU A 340 -16.33 -40.17 -23.18
CA LEU A 340 -17.43 -39.23 -23.34
C LEU A 340 -18.35 -39.20 -22.12
N GLU A 341 -18.64 -40.34 -21.50
CA GLU A 341 -19.39 -40.40 -20.24
C GLU A 341 -18.58 -39.82 -19.06
N ALA A 342 -17.27 -40.04 -19.01
CA ALA A 342 -16.41 -39.39 -18.02
C ALA A 342 -16.36 -37.86 -18.20
N ALA A 343 -16.29 -37.39 -19.45
CA ALA A 343 -16.33 -35.96 -19.76
C ALA A 343 -17.67 -35.30 -19.41
N LYS A 344 -18.80 -36.01 -19.62
CA LYS A 344 -20.13 -35.53 -19.20
C LYS A 344 -20.23 -35.39 -17.68
N LEU A 345 -19.74 -36.37 -16.93
CA LEU A 345 -19.75 -36.31 -15.47
C LEU A 345 -18.94 -35.10 -14.96
N ALA A 346 -17.75 -34.87 -15.53
CA ALA A 346 -16.93 -33.71 -15.21
C ALA A 346 -17.61 -32.38 -15.59
N GLN A 347 -18.38 -32.35 -16.69
CA GLN A 347 -19.17 -31.19 -17.07
C GLN A 347 -20.31 -30.93 -16.07
N ASP A 348 -21.02 -31.97 -15.65
CA ASP A 348 -22.12 -31.85 -14.68
C ASP A 348 -21.61 -31.36 -13.31
N ASP A 349 -20.45 -31.84 -12.87
CA ASP A 349 -19.77 -31.39 -11.65
C ASP A 349 -19.37 -29.91 -11.76
N ALA A 350 -18.77 -29.49 -12.89
CA ALA A 350 -18.42 -28.10 -13.14
C ALA A 350 -19.66 -27.18 -13.21
N GLU A 351 -20.77 -27.66 -13.77
CA GLU A 351 -22.04 -26.93 -13.76
C GLU A 351 -22.63 -26.79 -12.35
N ALA A 352 -22.47 -27.81 -11.50
CA ALA A 352 -22.89 -27.75 -10.10
C ALA A 352 -22.08 -26.71 -9.32
N GLU A 353 -20.76 -26.67 -9.51
CA GLU A 353 -19.86 -25.65 -8.93
C GLU A 353 -20.19 -24.24 -9.43
N LEU A 354 -20.51 -24.08 -10.72
CA LEU A 354 -20.95 -22.80 -11.26
C LEU A 354 -22.25 -22.33 -10.60
N ARG A 355 -23.22 -23.23 -10.39
CA ARG A 355 -24.48 -22.91 -9.72
C ARG A 355 -24.28 -22.50 -8.25
N THR A 356 -23.37 -23.13 -7.52
CA THR A 356 -23.07 -22.72 -6.14
C THR A 356 -22.38 -21.36 -6.10
N ALA A 357 -21.40 -21.12 -6.96
CA ALA A 357 -20.73 -19.82 -7.10
C ALA A 357 -21.69 -18.69 -7.47
N MET A 358 -22.64 -18.92 -8.39
CA MET A 358 -23.67 -17.93 -8.74
C MET A 358 -24.57 -17.57 -7.55
N ARG A 359 -24.97 -18.55 -6.72
CA ARG A 359 -25.75 -18.29 -5.50
C ARG A 359 -24.98 -17.48 -4.47
N GLU A 360 -23.68 -17.72 -4.33
CA GLU A 360 -22.81 -16.94 -3.46
C GLU A 360 -22.65 -15.50 -3.95
N ALA A 361 -22.52 -15.31 -5.27
CA ALA A 361 -22.47 -13.99 -5.89
C ALA A 361 -23.77 -13.21 -5.64
N GLU A 362 -24.95 -13.82 -5.89
CA GLU A 362 -26.25 -13.19 -5.60
C GLU A 362 -26.40 -12.81 -4.11
N ARG A 363 -25.92 -13.66 -3.20
CA ARG A 363 -25.93 -13.36 -1.76
C ARG A 363 -25.05 -12.14 -1.43
N LEU A 364 -23.87 -12.04 -2.02
CA LEU A 364 -22.96 -10.91 -1.82
C LEU A 364 -23.52 -9.63 -2.44
N GLU A 365 -24.11 -9.71 -3.63
CA GLU A 365 -24.79 -8.60 -4.28
C GLU A 365 -25.99 -8.10 -3.46
N GLY A 366 -26.78 -9.00 -2.88
CA GLY A 366 -27.86 -8.67 -1.95
C GLY A 366 -27.35 -7.88 -0.74
N ARG A 367 -26.25 -8.33 -0.12
CA ARG A 367 -25.61 -7.59 0.99
C ARG A 367 -25.15 -6.20 0.56
N VAL A 368 -24.52 -6.07 -0.61
CA VAL A 368 -24.10 -4.75 -1.14
C VAL A 368 -25.32 -3.85 -1.38
N ARG A 369 -26.41 -4.41 -1.92
CA ARG A 369 -27.68 -3.69 -2.15
C ARG A 369 -28.30 -3.20 -0.86
N ASP A 370 -28.24 -3.97 0.22
CA ASP A 370 -28.78 -3.61 1.53
C ASP A 370 -27.93 -2.57 2.28
N PHE A 371 -26.60 -2.64 2.14
CA PHE A 371 -25.70 -1.67 2.80
C PHE A 371 -25.63 -0.31 2.09
N ARG A 372 -25.89 -0.26 0.78
CA ARG A 372 -25.88 0.98 -0.02
C ARG A 372 -26.83 2.08 0.49
N PRO A 373 -28.13 1.84 0.73
CA PRO A 373 -29.04 2.86 1.25
C PRO A 373 -28.70 3.28 2.68
N SER A 374 -28.11 2.39 3.49
CA SER A 374 -27.61 2.74 4.83
C SER A 374 -26.42 3.70 4.76
N GLY A 375 -25.53 3.50 3.79
CA GLY A 375 -24.42 4.41 3.49
C GLY A 375 -24.90 5.77 2.97
N GLU A 376 -25.84 5.77 2.03
CA GLU A 376 -26.45 6.99 1.46
C GLU A 376 -27.19 7.80 2.53
N ARG A 377 -28.00 7.15 3.37
CA ARG A 377 -28.68 7.82 4.50
C ARG A 377 -27.71 8.47 5.49
N LYS A 378 -26.57 7.82 5.78
CA LYS A 378 -25.53 8.40 6.66
C LYS A 378 -24.83 9.59 6.01
N ARG A 379 -24.60 9.55 4.70
CA ARG A 379 -24.05 10.68 3.93
C ARG A 379 -25.03 11.85 3.88
N ASP A 380 -26.29 11.60 3.59
CA ASP A 380 -27.34 12.63 3.58
C ASP A 380 -27.52 13.25 4.97
N ALA A 381 -27.50 12.44 6.03
CA ALA A 381 -27.57 12.93 7.41
C ALA A 381 -26.35 13.79 7.78
N ALA A 382 -25.14 13.35 7.42
CA ALA A 382 -23.92 14.13 7.63
C ALA A 382 -23.93 15.45 6.83
N GLN A 383 -24.42 15.43 5.60
CA GLN A 383 -24.53 16.61 4.75
C GLN A 383 -25.55 17.62 5.27
N ARG A 384 -26.72 17.16 5.74
CA ARG A 384 -27.70 18.02 6.41
C ARG A 384 -27.18 18.59 7.73
N ALA A 385 -26.43 17.82 8.51
CA ALA A 385 -25.79 18.32 9.73
C ALA A 385 -24.73 19.38 9.40
N LEU A 386 -23.96 19.19 8.33
CA LEU A 386 -22.95 20.15 7.88
C LEU A 386 -23.60 21.47 7.40
N GLN A 387 -24.71 21.37 6.65
CA GLN A 387 -25.50 22.52 6.23
C GLN A 387 -26.10 23.26 7.44
N GLY A 388 -26.66 22.53 8.42
CA GLY A 388 -27.17 23.15 9.65
C GLY A 388 -26.10 23.93 10.41
N VAL A 389 -24.89 23.37 10.54
CA VAL A 389 -23.76 24.07 11.18
C VAL A 389 -23.30 25.29 10.35
N GLN A 390 -23.37 25.21 9.02
CA GLN A 390 -23.06 26.35 8.14
C GLN A 390 -24.09 27.47 8.31
N ASP A 391 -25.37 27.15 8.30
CA ASP A 391 -26.46 28.12 8.51
C ASP A 391 -26.39 28.76 9.90
N GLU A 392 -26.09 27.99 10.95
CA GLU A 392 -25.88 28.49 12.30
C GLU A 392 -24.67 29.44 12.38
N LEU A 393 -23.56 29.11 11.72
CA LEU A 393 -22.39 29.99 11.66
C LEU A 393 -22.67 31.28 10.88
N GLU A 394 -23.45 31.21 9.80
CA GLU A 394 -23.88 32.39 9.05
C GLU A 394 -24.83 33.27 9.87
N ALA A 395 -25.76 32.67 10.62
CA ALA A 395 -26.63 33.40 11.54
C ALA A 395 -25.84 34.11 12.65
N VAL A 396 -24.88 33.42 13.28
CA VAL A 396 -24.00 34.00 14.31
C VAL A 396 -23.11 35.11 13.74
N ARG A 397 -22.62 34.96 12.50
CA ARG A 397 -21.85 36.02 11.81
C ARG A 397 -22.73 37.25 11.54
N ALA A 398 -23.94 37.05 11.02
CA ALA A 398 -24.89 38.13 10.78
C ALA A 398 -25.30 38.85 12.07
N GLU A 399 -25.53 38.11 13.15
CA GLU A 399 -25.85 38.68 14.46
C GLU A 399 -24.69 39.48 15.04
N ARG A 400 -23.46 38.96 14.94
CA ARG A 400 -22.24 39.67 15.34
C ARG A 400 -22.08 40.97 14.53
N ASP A 401 -22.28 40.93 13.22
CA ASP A 401 -22.12 42.10 12.36
C ASP A 401 -23.20 43.16 12.63
N ALA A 402 -24.44 42.73 12.89
CA ALA A 402 -25.50 43.61 13.36
C ALA A 402 -25.21 44.21 14.75
N ALA A 403 -24.64 43.42 15.67
CA ALA A 403 -24.23 43.89 17.00
C ALA A 403 -23.08 44.91 16.93
N LEU A 404 -22.09 44.68 16.05
CA LEU A 404 -21.01 45.62 15.77
C LEU A 404 -21.56 46.92 15.15
N GLY A 405 -22.53 46.82 14.23
CA GLY A 405 -23.23 47.98 13.67
C GLY A 405 -23.95 48.80 14.75
N ARG A 406 -24.74 48.15 15.61
CA ARG A 406 -25.42 48.79 16.75
C ARG A 406 -24.44 49.44 17.72
N ALA A 407 -23.32 48.78 18.03
CA ALA A 407 -22.28 49.33 18.90
C ALA A 407 -21.59 50.55 18.28
N ALA A 408 -21.33 50.53 16.98
CA ALA A 408 -20.75 51.67 16.26
C ALA A 408 -21.71 52.87 16.21
N GLU A 409 -23.00 52.65 16.01
CA GLU A 409 -24.02 53.72 16.08
C GLU A 409 -24.18 54.28 17.49
N ALA A 410 -24.21 53.43 18.51
CA ALA A 410 -24.27 53.85 19.91
C ALA A 410 -23.05 54.70 20.29
N ARG A 411 -21.86 54.35 19.79
CA ARG A 411 -20.64 55.14 20.00
C ARG A 411 -20.71 56.50 19.31
N LYS A 412 -21.19 56.56 18.06
CA LYS A 412 -21.42 57.85 17.36
C LYS A 412 -22.41 58.75 18.09
N ARG A 413 -23.49 58.18 18.65
CA ARG A 413 -24.47 58.92 19.46
C ARG A 413 -23.84 59.44 20.76
N ALA A 414 -23.10 58.59 21.47
CA ALA A 414 -22.39 58.99 22.69
C ALA A 414 -21.35 60.09 22.43
N ASP A 415 -20.60 60.02 21.33
CA ASP A 415 -19.64 61.07 20.94
C ASP A 415 -20.35 62.38 20.58
N ALA A 416 -21.51 62.32 19.92
CA ALA A 416 -22.34 63.49 19.60
C ALA A 416 -22.96 64.13 20.85
N ASP A 417 -23.44 63.32 21.81
CA ASP A 417 -23.98 63.79 23.08
C ASP A 417 -22.89 64.41 23.96
N ALA A 418 -21.69 63.82 23.98
CA ALA A 418 -20.53 64.40 24.66
C ALA A 418 -20.10 65.74 24.03
N ALA A 419 -20.18 65.88 22.71
CA ALA A 419 -19.92 67.15 22.02
C ALA A 419 -20.98 68.22 22.36
N ARG A 420 -22.26 67.84 22.44
CA ARG A 420 -23.35 68.73 22.86
C ARG A 420 -23.20 69.18 24.31
N ALA A 421 -22.84 68.27 25.22
CA ALA A 421 -22.58 68.59 26.62
C ALA A 421 -21.43 69.61 26.77
N LYS A 422 -20.33 69.42 26.05
CA LYS A 422 -19.21 70.39 26.02
C LYS A 422 -19.61 71.75 25.46
N ALA A 423 -20.45 71.78 24.42
CA ALA A 423 -20.96 73.04 23.86
C ALA A 423 -21.88 73.77 24.85
N ALA A 424 -22.75 73.05 25.56
CA ALA A 424 -23.62 73.61 26.58
C ALA A 424 -22.84 74.14 27.81
N GLU A 425 -21.78 73.44 28.24
CA GLU A 425 -20.87 73.94 29.27
C GLU A 425 -20.16 75.23 28.83
N ALA A 426 -19.64 75.27 27.60
CA ALA A 426 -19.00 76.48 27.06
C ALA A 426 -19.97 77.67 26.95
N GLU A 427 -21.23 77.43 26.57
CA GLU A 427 -22.26 78.47 26.51
C GLU A 427 -22.66 78.96 27.91
N ARG A 428 -22.77 78.05 28.88
CA ARG A 428 -23.01 78.39 30.28
C ARG A 428 -21.87 79.22 30.86
N ASP A 429 -20.62 78.84 30.62
CA ASP A 429 -19.45 79.57 31.10
C ASP A 429 -19.32 80.95 30.43
N ALA A 430 -19.69 81.06 29.15
CA ALA A 430 -19.80 82.35 28.46
C ALA A 430 -20.93 83.23 29.04
N ALA A 431 -22.06 82.64 29.43
CA ALA A 431 -23.16 83.35 30.08
C ALA A 431 -22.77 83.84 31.48
N VAL A 432 -22.11 83.00 32.28
CA VAL A 432 -21.55 83.41 33.59
C VAL A 432 -20.58 84.56 33.42
N SER A 433 -19.66 84.48 32.45
CA SER A 433 -18.72 85.56 32.13
C SER A 433 -19.40 86.85 31.66
N ARG A 434 -20.57 86.78 31.01
CA ARG A 434 -21.38 87.96 30.66
C ARG A 434 -22.04 88.59 31.88
N VAL A 435 -22.58 87.76 32.77
CA VAL A 435 -23.21 88.23 34.03
C VAL A 435 -22.16 88.86 34.96
N GLU A 436 -20.97 88.27 35.06
CA GLU A 436 -19.87 88.82 35.85
C GLU A 436 -19.41 90.18 35.30
N ARG A 437 -19.26 90.31 33.98
CA ARG A 437 -18.97 91.60 33.34
C ARG A 437 -20.07 92.64 33.62
N GLY A 438 -21.33 92.29 33.43
CA GLY A 438 -22.46 93.17 33.76
C GLY A 438 -22.49 93.59 35.24
N ARG A 439 -22.16 92.67 36.16
CA ARG A 439 -22.04 92.97 37.59
C ARG A 439 -20.89 93.95 37.87
N THR A 440 -19.74 93.79 37.20
CA THR A 440 -18.61 94.72 37.36
C THR A 440 -18.90 96.11 36.80
N GLU A 441 -19.61 96.20 35.67
CA GLU A 441 -20.06 97.45 35.05
C GLU A 441 -21.10 98.17 35.91
N LEU A 442 -22.09 97.45 36.45
CA LEU A 442 -23.06 97.99 37.41
C LEU A 442 -22.39 98.46 38.70
N ALA A 443 -21.41 97.72 39.22
CA ALA A 443 -20.64 98.17 40.38
C ALA A 443 -19.82 99.42 40.07
N ALA A 444 -19.30 99.58 38.85
CA ALA A 444 -18.61 100.79 38.41
C ALA A 444 -19.57 101.98 38.22
N ALA A 445 -20.75 101.74 37.63
CA ALA A 445 -21.81 102.74 37.48
C ALA A 445 -22.38 103.19 38.83
N ALA A 446 -22.58 102.26 39.77
CA ALA A 446 -22.99 102.56 41.14
C ALA A 446 -21.92 103.39 41.87
N ARG A 447 -20.62 103.05 41.73
CA ARG A 447 -19.53 103.88 42.27
C ARG A 447 -19.50 105.28 41.65
N SER A 448 -19.73 105.39 40.34
CA SER A 448 -19.79 106.66 39.63
C SER A 448 -20.99 107.50 40.09
N HIS A 449 -22.18 106.90 40.21
CA HIS A 449 -23.39 107.55 40.74
C HIS A 449 -23.21 107.95 42.21
N HIS A 450 -22.63 107.10 43.05
CA HIS A 450 -22.33 107.42 44.44
C HIS A 450 -21.33 108.57 44.56
N SER A 451 -20.32 108.61 43.68
CA SER A 451 -19.38 109.74 43.59
C SER A 451 -20.00 111.04 43.05
N ARG A 452 -21.12 110.94 42.30
CA ARG A 452 -21.89 112.08 41.79
C ARG A 452 -22.84 112.61 42.85
N VAL A 453 -23.58 111.73 43.54
CA VAL A 453 -24.45 112.07 44.67
C VAL A 453 -23.65 112.61 45.85
N LEU A 454 -22.47 112.08 46.16
CA LEU A 454 -21.60 112.66 47.18
C LEU A 454 -21.09 114.06 46.80
N ARG A 455 -20.93 114.35 45.50
CA ARG A 455 -20.55 115.67 44.98
C ARG A 455 -21.73 116.65 45.03
N ASP A 456 -22.94 116.17 44.73
CA ASP A 456 -24.16 116.97 44.79
C ASP A 456 -24.60 117.22 46.25
N LEU A 457 -24.43 116.26 47.16
CA LEU A 457 -24.66 116.41 48.60
C LEU A 457 -23.60 117.29 49.29
N SER A 458 -22.35 117.30 48.82
CA SER A 458 -21.34 118.27 49.30
C SER A 458 -21.55 119.68 48.73
N SER A 459 -22.33 119.84 47.65
CA SER A 459 -22.78 121.15 47.14
C SER A 459 -24.07 121.68 47.79
N LEU A 460 -24.84 120.82 48.49
CA LEU A 460 -26.11 121.15 49.15
C LEU A 460 -26.03 121.18 50.68
N ALA A 461 -24.87 120.85 51.28
CA ALA A 461 -24.66 120.78 52.73
C ALA A 461 -23.62 121.80 53.24
N ALA A 462 -23.67 123.04 52.76
CA ALA A 462 -23.16 124.20 53.50
C ALA A 462 -24.29 124.77 54.37
N GLY A 463 -24.61 124.08 55.46
CA GLY A 463 -25.66 124.51 56.38
C GLY A 463 -26.05 123.45 57.41
N GLY A 464 -25.27 123.38 58.50
CA GLY A 464 -25.84 123.07 59.82
C GLY A 464 -25.74 121.63 60.34
N ASN A 465 -24.68 121.40 61.13
CA ASN A 465 -24.62 120.67 62.42
C ASN A 465 -25.12 119.21 62.52
N ALA A 466 -24.19 118.28 62.83
CA ALA A 466 -23.87 117.78 64.18
C ALA A 466 -24.91 116.75 64.67
N SER A 467 -24.60 115.46 64.76
CA SER A 467 -23.78 114.86 65.83
C SER A 467 -23.82 113.33 65.62
N ALA A 468 -22.66 112.67 65.62
CA ALA A 468 -22.18 111.80 66.71
C ALA A 468 -22.50 110.30 66.53
N SER A 469 -21.40 109.54 66.37
CA SER A 469 -21.10 108.23 66.98
C SER A 469 -21.94 107.02 66.51
N SER A 470 -21.41 105.81 66.26
CA SER A 470 -20.30 105.10 66.89
C SER A 470 -20.02 103.77 66.16
N LEU A 471 -18.74 103.30 66.20
CA LEU A 471 -18.29 101.89 66.19
C LEU A 471 -18.50 101.08 64.89
N GLY A 472 -17.62 100.20 64.44
CA GLY A 472 -16.43 99.55 64.98
C GLY A 472 -15.90 98.55 63.94
N GLU A 473 -14.68 98.09 64.16
CA GLU A 473 -13.76 97.49 63.19
C GLU A 473 -13.96 96.00 62.85
N SER A 474 -13.32 95.59 61.74
CA SER A 474 -12.47 94.39 61.60
C SER A 474 -13.04 92.97 61.36
N SER A 475 -12.63 92.44 60.20
CA SER A 475 -11.88 91.18 59.97
C SER A 475 -12.53 89.78 60.02
N LEU A 476 -12.22 89.03 58.95
CA LEU A 476 -11.76 87.63 58.88
C LEU A 476 -12.50 86.52 59.65
N GLY A 477 -12.92 85.46 58.93
CA GLY A 477 -13.27 84.18 59.56
C GLY A 477 -13.81 83.11 58.62
N LYS A 478 -13.20 81.93 58.66
CA LYS A 478 -13.38 80.75 57.79
C LYS A 478 -14.62 79.90 58.10
N SER A 479 -15.08 79.23 57.04
CA SER A 479 -15.46 77.81 56.94
C SER A 479 -16.70 77.21 57.64
N ARG A 480 -17.49 76.54 56.78
CA ARG A 480 -17.97 75.14 56.84
C ARG A 480 -19.38 74.83 57.42
N VAL A 481 -20.05 73.96 56.65
CA VAL A 481 -21.01 72.87 56.99
C VAL A 481 -22.48 73.06 56.57
N ALA A 482 -23.03 71.92 56.10
CA ALA A 482 -24.43 71.50 55.90
C ALA A 482 -25.01 71.75 54.49
N SER A 483 -25.68 70.81 53.81
CA SER A 483 -26.41 69.61 54.28
C SER A 483 -26.77 68.63 53.14
N SER A 484 -26.87 67.34 53.52
CA SER A 484 -27.88 66.30 53.14
C SER A 484 -28.04 65.87 51.67
N SER A 485 -28.22 64.59 51.31
CA SER A 485 -28.98 63.52 51.97
C SER A 485 -28.67 62.11 51.39
N SER A 486 -28.70 61.09 52.28
CA SER A 486 -29.14 59.67 52.13
C SER A 486 -28.65 58.81 50.95
N GLY A 487 -28.19 57.55 51.09
CA GLY A 487 -28.12 56.61 52.22
C GLY A 487 -28.18 55.16 51.69
N THR A 488 -27.21 54.32 52.12
CA THR A 488 -27.30 52.86 52.44
C THR A 488 -27.70 51.84 51.35
N SER A 489 -27.19 50.60 51.25
CA SER A 489 -26.36 49.76 52.12
C SER A 489 -25.85 48.50 51.37
N SER A 490 -24.78 47.94 51.93
CA SER A 490 -24.08 46.68 51.63
C SER A 490 -24.77 45.41 52.20
N ALA A 491 -24.35 44.24 51.70
CA ALA A 491 -24.21 42.88 52.30
C ALA A 491 -24.75 41.78 51.36
N ALA A 492 -24.03 40.74 50.89
CA ALA A 492 -23.16 39.72 51.47
C ALA A 492 -23.89 38.46 52.02
N GLY A 493 -23.57 37.28 51.44
CA GLY A 493 -23.77 35.89 51.93
C GLY A 493 -25.16 35.28 51.68
N ILE A 494 -25.42 33.99 51.40
CA ILE A 494 -24.76 32.69 51.68
C ILE A 494 -25.34 31.64 50.67
N ALA A 495 -24.49 30.94 49.90
CA ALA A 495 -24.21 29.48 49.87
C ALA A 495 -25.33 28.44 49.63
N THR A 496 -25.10 27.56 48.64
CA THR A 496 -25.36 26.09 48.58
C THR A 496 -24.84 25.60 47.20
N SER A 497 -23.68 24.90 47.10
CA SER A 497 -23.45 23.44 47.15
C SER A 497 -24.39 22.61 46.24
N ALA A 498 -24.03 21.56 45.51
CA ALA A 498 -22.80 20.84 45.16
C ALA A 498 -23.22 19.69 44.20
N GLY A 499 -22.28 19.10 43.44
CA GLY A 499 -22.44 17.83 42.70
C GLY A 499 -22.33 18.01 41.17
N ALA A 500 -21.16 17.92 40.51
CA ALA A 500 -20.24 16.78 40.33
C ALA A 500 -20.83 15.62 39.51
N ALA A 501 -20.46 15.53 38.21
CA ALA A 501 -20.04 14.30 37.53
C ALA A 501 -19.55 14.56 36.08
N SER A 502 -18.22 14.50 35.93
CA SER A 502 -17.44 13.75 34.92
C SER A 502 -17.63 13.92 33.38
N ALA A 503 -16.59 14.53 32.81
CA ALA A 503 -15.71 14.05 31.71
C ALA A 503 -16.18 13.93 30.25
N ARG A 504 -15.26 14.41 29.39
CA ARG A 504 -15.19 14.38 27.94
C ARG A 504 -14.68 13.04 27.40
N ALA A 505 -15.21 12.70 26.22
CA ALA A 505 -14.55 12.29 24.97
C ALA A 505 -13.43 11.21 24.90
N SER A 506 -13.67 10.32 23.92
CA SER A 506 -12.80 9.92 22.80
C SER A 506 -11.82 8.72 22.88
N LEU A 507 -12.07 7.80 21.93
CA LEU A 507 -11.16 7.13 20.97
C LEU A 507 -10.16 6.03 21.40
N ALA A 508 -10.28 4.93 20.63
CA ALA A 508 -9.23 4.12 19.98
C ALA A 508 -8.72 2.80 20.63
N ALA A 509 -8.95 1.73 19.84
CA ALA A 509 -8.02 0.68 19.40
C ALA A 509 -7.39 -0.35 20.37
N SER A 510 -7.64 -1.63 20.06
CA SER A 510 -6.66 -2.66 19.62
C SER A 510 -6.56 -3.98 20.41
N ARG A 511 -6.34 -5.07 19.63
CA ARG A 511 -5.84 -6.45 19.93
C ARG A 511 -6.83 -7.44 20.61
N ARG A 512 -7.26 -8.52 19.93
CA ARG A 512 -6.63 -9.84 19.62
C ARG A 512 -6.32 -10.73 20.85
N ALA A 513 -7.09 -11.81 21.01
CA ALA A 513 -6.69 -13.19 21.34
C ALA A 513 -7.97 -14.07 21.30
N ALA A 514 -8.14 -14.95 20.31
CA ALA A 514 -7.76 -16.38 20.34
C ALA A 514 -8.81 -17.28 21.00
N THR A 515 -9.59 -18.01 20.19
CA THR A 515 -10.01 -19.40 20.46
C THR A 515 -10.62 -20.00 19.19
N THR A 516 -9.90 -20.97 18.62
CA THR A 516 -10.36 -21.93 17.60
C THR A 516 -10.93 -23.16 18.33
N PRO A 517 -12.03 -23.76 17.84
CA PRO A 517 -11.94 -25.13 17.30
C PRO A 517 -12.82 -25.24 16.05
N GLY A 518 -12.64 -26.10 15.04
CA GLY A 518 -11.81 -27.25 14.78
C GLY A 518 -12.50 -28.04 13.66
N ARG A 519 -11.71 -28.70 12.78
CA ARG A 519 -12.06 -29.73 11.76
C ARG A 519 -12.81 -29.25 10.50
N PRO A 520 -12.62 -29.89 9.31
CA PRO A 520 -12.37 -31.35 9.15
C PRO A 520 -11.27 -31.75 8.14
N SER A 521 -10.62 -32.88 8.39
CA SER A 521 -10.02 -33.70 7.33
C SER A 521 -10.05 -35.16 7.79
N ASP A 522 -11.04 -35.89 7.31
CA ASP A 522 -11.00 -37.34 7.15
C ASP A 522 -11.38 -37.57 5.69
N VAL A 523 -10.47 -38.12 4.89
CA VAL A 523 -10.69 -39.23 3.95
C VAL A 523 -9.33 -39.64 3.37
N TRP A 524 -8.84 -40.77 3.85
CA TRP A 524 -8.30 -41.92 3.11
C TRP A 524 -7.37 -41.69 1.91
N GLY A 525 -6.19 -42.30 2.00
CA GLY A 525 -5.35 -42.63 0.85
C GLY A 525 -4.20 -43.51 1.30
N GLY A 526 -4.43 -44.83 1.30
CA GLY A 526 -3.37 -45.83 1.51
C GLY A 526 -2.41 -45.88 0.31
N ALA A 527 -1.17 -46.27 0.59
CA ALA A 527 -0.24 -46.74 -0.43
C ALA A 527 0.43 -48.01 0.12
N ASP A 528 -0.11 -49.14 -0.33
CA ASP A 528 0.54 -50.44 -0.27
C ASP A 528 1.70 -50.53 -1.26
N ALA A 529 2.58 -51.47 -0.93
CA ALA A 529 3.80 -51.85 -1.64
C ALA A 529 3.57 -52.69 -2.92
N GLY A 530 4.62 -52.73 -3.75
CA GLY A 530 4.89 -53.78 -4.76
C GLY A 530 4.20 -53.57 -6.12
N ALA A 531 4.72 -53.96 -7.27
CA ALA A 531 5.94 -54.67 -7.66
C ALA A 531 6.06 -54.59 -9.21
N LEU A 532 7.29 -54.71 -9.72
CA LEU A 532 7.71 -55.43 -10.94
C LEU A 532 6.96 -55.22 -12.30
N THR A 533 7.67 -54.59 -13.26
CA THR A 533 7.95 -54.93 -14.70
C THR A 533 7.20 -56.09 -15.41
N PRO A 534 7.24 -56.27 -16.78
CA PRO A 534 7.73 -55.41 -17.90
C PRO A 534 6.90 -55.43 -19.23
N ALA A 535 7.36 -54.61 -20.20
CA ALA A 535 7.43 -54.83 -21.67
C ALA A 535 6.15 -54.98 -22.53
N ARG A 536 6.02 -54.13 -23.58
CA ARG A 536 6.04 -54.58 -24.99
C ARG A 536 6.13 -53.43 -26.02
N LEU A 537 7.08 -53.60 -26.94
CA LEU A 537 7.27 -52.94 -28.23
C LEU A 537 6.09 -53.10 -29.20
N MET A 538 5.81 -52.07 -30.00
CA MET A 538 5.39 -52.10 -31.43
C MET A 538 5.68 -50.68 -32.00
N ALA A 539 6.64 -50.45 -32.90
CA ALA A 539 6.57 -50.61 -34.37
C ALA A 539 5.23 -50.08 -34.94
N GLY A 540 5.15 -49.01 -35.74
CA GLY A 540 5.95 -48.64 -36.91
C GLY A 540 5.16 -48.96 -38.18
N ALA A 541 4.55 -47.98 -38.85
CA ALA A 541 4.09 -48.10 -40.24
C ALA A 541 3.80 -46.72 -40.86
N LEU A 542 4.69 -46.33 -41.77
CA LEU A 542 4.46 -45.38 -42.86
C LEU A 542 3.65 -46.07 -43.97
N THR A 543 2.80 -45.31 -44.66
CA THR A 543 2.37 -45.57 -46.04
C THR A 543 2.64 -44.36 -46.94
N PRO A 544 2.80 -44.58 -48.26
CA PRO A 544 3.60 -43.71 -49.13
C PRO A 544 2.79 -42.99 -50.22
N GLY A 545 3.45 -42.03 -50.87
CA GLY A 545 3.28 -41.77 -52.31
C GLY A 545 2.68 -40.43 -52.71
N SER A 546 3.45 -39.63 -53.44
CA SER A 546 3.14 -39.27 -54.84
C SER A 546 4.15 -38.26 -55.37
N ALA A 547 4.66 -38.56 -56.57
CA ALA A 547 5.64 -37.78 -57.32
C ALA A 547 4.95 -36.83 -58.32
N ALA A 548 5.55 -35.66 -58.54
CA ALA A 548 5.46 -34.80 -59.74
C ALA A 548 6.29 -33.54 -59.44
N ALA A 549 7.05 -32.89 -60.32
CA ALA A 549 7.43 -33.08 -61.71
C ALA A 549 8.53 -32.04 -62.03
N ALA A 550 9.13 -32.19 -63.21
CA ALA A 550 9.83 -31.17 -64.01
C ALA A 550 11.33 -30.92 -63.79
N GLY A 551 12.10 -31.34 -64.80
CA GLY A 551 13.44 -30.82 -65.13
C GLY A 551 13.38 -29.33 -65.52
N VAL A 552 14.51 -28.64 -65.67
CA VAL A 552 15.48 -28.73 -66.78
C VAL A 552 16.75 -27.93 -66.36
N PRO A 553 17.94 -28.18 -66.96
CA PRO A 553 19.26 -27.90 -66.39
C PRO A 553 20.00 -26.71 -67.02
N PHE A 554 21.04 -26.20 -66.35
CA PHE A 554 22.24 -25.43 -66.78
C PHE A 554 22.81 -24.74 -65.51
N ALA A 555 24.10 -24.54 -65.21
CA ALA A 555 25.31 -24.46 -66.02
C ALA A 555 26.57 -24.63 -65.12
N HIS A 556 27.68 -24.82 -65.82
CA HIS A 556 29.10 -24.81 -65.48
C HIS A 556 29.66 -23.80 -64.45
N MET A 557 30.80 -24.21 -63.86
CA MET A 557 32.01 -23.43 -63.48
C MET A 557 31.86 -22.40 -62.34
N ASP A 558 32.78 -22.22 -61.39
CA ASP A 558 34.24 -22.29 -61.38
C ASP A 558 34.76 -22.47 -59.94
N SER A 559 36.00 -22.99 -59.85
CA SER A 559 37.03 -22.79 -58.80
C SER A 559 36.79 -23.25 -57.35
#